data_AF-A0AAU1LAV5-F1
#
_entry.id   AF-A0AAU1LAV5-F1
#
_cell.length_a   1.000
_cell.length_b   1.000
_cell.length_c   1.000
_cell.angle_alpha   90.00
_cell.angle_beta   90.00
_cell.angle_gamma   90.00
#
_symmetry.space_group_name_H-M   'P 1'
#
loop_
_entity.id
_entity.type
_entity.pdbx_description
1 polymer ?
#
loop_
_entity_poly.entity_id
_entity_poly.type
_entity_poly.pdbx_seq_one_letter_code
_entity_poly.pdbx_strand_id
1 'polypeptide(L)'
;MNVWLAIGLTVVGCYAVKLAGLLVPAGALERPLVRRLAALLPVALLAALTAQQTFGTGHELVLDARAAGLAAAGLALLLRAPFLLVVGAAVVVTAGVRALGG
;
A
#
# COMPACT_ATOMS: atom_id res chain seq x y z
N MET A 1 -28.51 -11.69 -2.35
CA MET A 1 -28.02 -13.00 -1.84
C MET A 1 -26.52 -13.21 -2.10
N ASN A 2 -26.01 -12.97 -3.32
CA ASN A 2 -24.57 -13.15 -3.64
C ASN A 2 -23.60 -12.30 -2.80
N VAL A 3 -23.95 -11.06 -2.45
CA VAL A 3 -23.08 -10.21 -1.60
C VAL A 3 -22.87 -10.84 -0.22
N TRP A 4 -23.94 -11.36 0.40
CA TRP A 4 -23.86 -12.06 1.69
C TRP A 4 -23.02 -13.34 1.60
N LEU A 5 -23.12 -14.09 0.50
CA LEU A 5 -22.25 -15.23 0.23
C LEU A 5 -20.77 -14.82 0.06
N ALA A 6 -20.50 -13.74 -0.68
CA ALA A 6 -19.14 -13.23 -0.87
C ALA A 6 -18.53 -12.75 0.45
N ILE A 7 -19.30 -12.05 1.29
CA ILE A 7 -18.88 -11.64 2.63
C ILE A 7 -18.58 -12.88 3.48
N GLY A 8 -19.50 -13.86 3.53
CA GLY A 8 -19.31 -15.10 4.28
C GLY A 8 -18.05 -15.86 3.84
N LEU A 9 -17.84 -15.98 2.53
CA LEU A 9 -16.64 -16.60 1.97
C LEU A 9 -15.36 -15.84 2.34
N THR A 10 -15.39 -14.51 2.31
CA THR A 10 -14.23 -13.67 2.69
C THR A 10 -13.90 -13.84 4.17
N VAL A 11 -14.90 -13.87 5.05
CA VAL A 11 -14.72 -14.09 6.49
C VAL A 11 -14.07 -15.45 6.74
N VAL A 12 -14.61 -16.51 6.14
CA VAL A 12 -14.07 -17.87 6.27
C VAL A 12 -12.66 -17.95 5.70
N GLY A 13 -12.41 -17.35 4.53
CA GLY A 13 -11.09 -17.30 3.90
C GLY A 13 -10.05 -16.58 4.76
N CYS A 14 -10.36 -15.39 5.28
CA CYS A 14 -9.49 -14.65 6.19
C CYS A 14 -9.18 -15.46 7.47
N TYR A 15 -10.17 -16.15 8.02
CA TYR A 15 -9.98 -17.00 9.19
C TYR A 15 -9.10 -18.21 8.88
N ALA A 16 -9.32 -18.87 7.74
CA ALA A 16 -8.52 -20.00 7.30
C ALA A 16 -7.05 -19.61 7.08
N VAL A 17 -6.77 -18.45 6.47
CA VAL A 17 -5.41 -17.93 6.31
C VAL A 17 -4.76 -17.64 7.67
N LYS A 18 -5.50 -17.05 8.61
CA LYS A 18 -5.00 -16.82 9.97
C LYS A 18 -4.68 -18.13 10.68
N LEU A 19 -5.56 -19.13 10.58
CA LEU A 19 -5.35 -20.45 11.16
C LEU A 19 -4.14 -21.15 10.52
N ALA A 20 -4.00 -21.08 9.21
CA ALA A 20 -2.84 -21.60 8.50
C ALA A 20 -1.54 -20.96 9.03
N GLY A 21 -1.54 -19.65 9.27
CA GLY A 21 -0.43 -18.93 9.90
C GLY A 21 -0.09 -19.42 11.32
N LEU A 22 -1.10 -19.76 12.13
CA LEU A 22 -0.91 -20.32 13.48
C LEU A 22 -0.38 -21.76 13.46
N LEU A 23 -0.71 -22.51 12.42
CA LEU A 23 -0.25 -23.90 12.22
C LEU A 23 1.16 -23.98 11.62
N VAL A 24 1.76 -22.86 11.19
CA VAL A 24 3.12 -22.85 10.64
C VAL A 24 4.12 -23.33 11.72
N PRO A 25 4.92 -24.38 11.44
CA PRO A 25 5.91 -24.89 12.40
C PRO A 25 6.96 -23.84 12.75
N ALA A 26 7.37 -23.78 14.03
CA ALA A 26 8.39 -22.84 14.50
C ALA A 26 9.71 -22.93 13.68
N GLY A 27 10.14 -24.15 13.32
CA GLY A 27 11.34 -24.36 12.51
C GLY A 27 11.28 -23.84 11.07
N ALA A 28 10.09 -23.56 10.52
CA ALA A 28 9.95 -22.88 9.23
C ALA A 28 10.16 -21.36 9.36
N LEU A 29 9.79 -20.78 10.51
CA LEU A 29 9.89 -19.35 10.80
C LEU A 29 11.30 -18.94 11.25
N GLU A 30 12.06 -19.87 11.82
CA GLU A 30 13.46 -19.68 12.24
C GLU A 30 14.43 -19.49 11.07
N ARG A 31 14.00 -19.77 9.84
CA ARG A 31 14.81 -19.51 8.65
C ARG A 31 15.06 -17.99 8.50
N PRO A 32 16.32 -17.53 8.40
CA PRO A 32 16.65 -16.11 8.42
C PRO A 32 16.01 -15.34 7.26
N LEU A 33 15.81 -15.98 6.10
CA LEU A 33 15.11 -15.39 4.96
C LEU A 33 13.63 -15.15 5.24
N VAL A 34 12.92 -16.13 5.81
CA VAL A 34 11.49 -16.04 6.12
C VAL A 34 11.25 -14.91 7.12
N ARG A 35 12.08 -14.82 8.16
CA ARG A 35 12.00 -13.74 9.16
C ARG A 35 12.24 -12.35 8.56
N ARG A 36 13.23 -12.20 7.67
CA ARG A 36 13.50 -10.92 6.99
C ARG A 36 12.34 -10.52 6.08
N LEU A 37 11.80 -11.45 5.29
CA LEU A 37 10.66 -11.18 4.43
C LEU A 37 9.41 -10.82 5.25
N ALA A 38 9.16 -11.53 6.36
CA ALA A 38 8.04 -11.24 7.25
C ALA A 38 8.10 -9.82 7.84
N ALA A 39 9.29 -9.34 8.18
CA ALA A 39 9.48 -7.97 8.67
C ALA A 39 9.26 -6.90 7.58
N LEU A 40 9.52 -7.23 6.31
CA LEU A 40 9.38 -6.31 5.19
C LEU A 40 7.98 -6.32 4.57
N LEU A 41 7.21 -7.39 4.77
CA LEU A 41 5.85 -7.57 4.23
C LEU A 41 4.94 -6.35 4.47
N PRO A 42 4.82 -5.78 5.69
CA PRO A 42 3.92 -4.65 5.92
C PRO A 42 4.26 -3.44 5.05
N VAL A 43 5.54 -3.06 5.00
CA VAL A 43 6.00 -1.91 4.20
C VAL A 43 5.88 -2.21 2.70
N ALA A 44 6.21 -3.43 2.26
CA ALA A 44 6.07 -3.82 0.87
C ALA A 44 4.61 -3.81 0.40
N LEU A 45 3.68 -4.31 1.22
CA LEU A 45 2.25 -4.30 0.93
C LEU A 45 1.69 -2.88 0.92
N LEU A 46 2.08 -2.02 1.86
CA LEU A 46 1.68 -0.61 1.87
C LEU A 46 2.24 0.15 0.67
N ALA A 47 3.48 -0.12 0.26
CA ALA A 47 4.09 0.46 -0.93
C ALA A 47 3.38 0.00 -2.21
N ALA A 48 3.09 -1.30 -2.33
CA ALA A 48 2.33 -1.85 -3.44
C ALA A 48 0.91 -1.27 -3.51
N LEU A 49 0.23 -1.15 -2.37
CA LEU A 49 -1.09 -0.54 -2.28
C LEU A 49 -1.03 0.94 -2.70
N THR A 50 -0.02 1.67 -2.23
CA THR A 50 0.16 3.07 -2.61
C THR A 50 0.40 3.20 -4.12
N ALA A 51 1.24 2.36 -4.71
CA ALA A 51 1.45 2.32 -6.15
C ALA A 51 0.15 2.02 -6.90
N GLN A 52 -0.60 0.99 -6.48
CA GLN A 52 -1.87 0.63 -7.12
C GLN A 52 -2.94 1.73 -6.99
N GLN A 53 -3.02 2.41 -5.84
CA GLN A 53 -3.96 3.51 -5.62
C GLN A 53 -3.54 4.82 -6.31
N THR A 54 -2.26 4.94 -6.68
CA THR A 54 -1.70 6.10 -7.37
C THR A 54 -1.80 5.96 -8.90
N PHE A 55 -1.55 4.77 -9.43
CA PHE A 55 -1.46 4.52 -10.87
C PHE A 55 -2.61 3.68 -11.44
N GLY A 56 -3.44 3.06 -10.59
CA GLY A 56 -4.54 2.20 -11.02
C GLY A 56 -5.91 2.85 -10.80
N THR A 57 -6.62 3.10 -11.90
CA THR A 57 -8.06 3.37 -11.88
C THR A 57 -8.76 2.32 -12.74
N GLY A 58 -9.32 1.28 -12.10
CA GLY A 58 -9.98 0.18 -12.81
C GLY A 58 -8.99 -0.69 -13.61
N HIS A 59 -8.93 -0.52 -14.93
CA HIS A 59 -8.05 -1.26 -15.86
C HIS A 59 -7.11 -0.34 -16.66
N GLU A 60 -7.12 0.96 -16.40
CA GLU A 60 -6.27 1.92 -17.10
C GLU A 60 -5.18 2.45 -16.18
N LEU A 61 -3.96 2.50 -16.73
CA LEU A 61 -2.83 3.21 -16.12
C LEU A 61 -2.98 4.69 -16.43
N VAL A 62 -3.53 5.45 -15.49
CA VAL A 62 -3.63 6.90 -15.60
C VAL A 62 -2.53 7.51 -14.74
N LEU A 63 -1.69 8.36 -15.34
CA LEU A 63 -0.85 9.27 -14.57
C LEU A 63 -1.73 10.39 -13.99
N ASP A 64 -2.40 10.11 -12.88
CA ASP A 64 -3.20 11.09 -12.13
C ASP A 64 -2.28 12.05 -11.35
N ALA A 65 -2.82 13.20 -10.94
CA ALA A 65 -2.16 14.20 -10.09
C ALA A 65 -1.54 13.60 -8.81
N ARG A 66 -2.04 12.44 -8.37
CA ARG A 66 -1.50 11.65 -7.24
C ARG A 66 -0.05 11.24 -7.48
N ALA A 67 0.34 10.92 -8.71
CA ALA A 67 1.71 10.52 -9.04
C ALA A 67 2.70 11.69 -8.84
N ALA A 68 2.30 12.90 -9.25
CA ALA A 68 3.09 14.11 -9.03
C ALA A 68 3.23 14.42 -7.53
N GLY A 69 2.14 14.29 -6.75
CA GLY A 69 2.18 14.42 -5.30
C GLY A 69 3.10 13.41 -4.61
N LEU A 70 3.03 12.14 -5.02
CA LEU A 70 3.90 11.07 -4.51
C LEU A 70 5.37 11.35 -4.81
N ALA A 71 5.68 11.80 -6.04
CA ALA A 71 7.04 12.18 -6.43
C ALA A 71 7.56 13.35 -5.58
N ALA A 72 6.73 14.36 -5.32
CA ALA A 72 7.10 15.48 -4.45
C ALA A 72 7.35 15.05 -3.00
N ALA A 73 6.51 14.17 -2.43
CA ALA A 73 6.77 13.58 -1.12
C ALA A 73 8.09 12.79 -1.10
N GLY A 74 8.36 12.00 -2.14
CA GLY A 74 9.63 11.29 -2.30
C GLY A 74 10.81 12.24 -2.27
N LEU A 75 10.78 13.30 -3.08
CA LEU A 75 11.83 14.33 -3.10
C LEU A 75 12.02 15.02 -1.73
N ALA A 76 10.93 15.40 -1.06
CA ALA A 76 11.00 16.00 0.26
C ALA A 76 11.62 15.05 1.32
N LEU A 77 11.32 13.75 1.23
CA LEU A 77 11.94 12.73 2.07
C LEU A 77 13.43 12.56 1.78
N LEU A 78 13.85 12.58 0.51
CA LEU A 78 15.27 12.54 0.14
C LEU A 78 16.03 13.75 0.71
N LEU A 79 15.40 14.92 0.73
CA LEU A 79 15.93 16.14 1.36
C LEU A 79 15.88 16.11 2.90
N ARG A 80 15.43 15.00 3.50
CA ARG A 80 15.29 14.81 4.96
C ARG A 80 14.37 15.84 5.63
N ALA A 81 13.33 16.29 4.92
CA ALA A 81 12.33 17.20 5.47
C ALA A 81 11.52 16.53 6.60
N PRO A 82 11.01 17.29 7.59
CA PRO A 82 10.11 16.78 8.61
C PRO A 82 8.81 16.25 7.98
N PHE A 83 8.20 15.26 8.63
CA PHE A 83 7.01 14.55 8.11
C PHE A 83 5.89 15.50 7.68
N LEU A 84 5.62 16.56 8.45
CA LEU A 84 4.59 17.55 8.13
C LEU A 84 4.86 18.26 6.79
N LEU A 85 6.12 18.57 6.50
CA LEU A 85 6.49 19.22 5.23
C LEU A 85 6.41 18.25 4.05
N VAL A 86 6.76 16.97 4.26
CA VAL A 86 6.59 15.92 3.23
C VAL A 86 5.13 15.78 2.82
N VAL A 87 4.23 15.66 3.81
CA VAL A 87 2.79 15.55 3.57
C VAL A 87 2.24 16.83 2.94
N GLY A 88 2.62 17.98 3.47
CA GLY A 88 2.21 19.28 2.94
C GLY A 88 2.60 19.47 1.48
N ALA A 89 3.85 19.15 1.12
CA ALA A 89 4.33 19.22 -0.26
C ALA A 89 3.53 18.30 -1.19
N ALA A 90 3.28 17.05 -0.79
CA ALA A 90 2.47 16.13 -1.58
C ALA A 90 1.04 16.64 -1.82
N VAL A 91 0.39 17.16 -0.78
CA VAL A 91 -0.98 17.71 -0.89
C VAL A 91 -0.99 18.92 -1.80
N VAL A 92 -0.08 19.88 -1.61
CA VAL A 92 -0.01 21.11 -2.42
C VAL A 92 0.27 20.78 -3.89
N VAL A 93 1.21 19.88 -4.18
CA VAL A 93 1.51 19.48 -5.56
C VAL A 93 0.34 18.75 -6.19
N THR A 94 -0.29 17.80 -5.48
CA THR A 94 -1.48 17.09 -6.00
C THR A 94 -2.61 18.06 -6.29
N ALA A 95 -2.90 18.98 -5.37
CA ALA A 95 -3.97 19.96 -5.52
C ALA A 95 -3.67 20.95 -6.66
N GLY A 96 -2.43 21.41 -6.77
CA GLY A 96 -1.99 22.31 -7.85
C GLY A 96 -2.09 21.66 -9.22
N VAL A 97 -1.60 20.42 -9.36
CA VAL A 97 -1.71 19.67 -10.63
C VAL A 97 -3.16 19.42 -11.00
N ARG A 98 -4.01 19.06 -10.03
CA ARG A 98 -5.45 18.87 -10.30
C ARG A 98 -6.14 20.19 -10.69
N ALA A 99 -5.83 21.29 -10.01
CA ALA A 99 -6.40 22.60 -10.33
C ALA A 99 -6.00 23.11 -11.73
N LEU A 100 -4.81 22.74 -12.21
CA LEU A 100 -4.32 23.08 -13.55
C LEU A 100 -4.78 22.08 -14.62
N GLY A 101 -5.04 20.83 -14.24
CA GLY A 101 -5.40 19.74 -15.16
C GLY A 101 -6.90 19.56 -15.42
N GLY A 102 -7.77 19.94 -14.48
CA GLY A 102 -9.22 19.70 -14.54
C GLY A 102 -9.60 18.34 -13.96
#